data_AF-A0A8J2N918-F1
#
_entry.id   AF-A0A8J2N918-F1
#
_cell.length_a   1.000
_cell.length_b   1.000
_cell.length_c   1.000
_cell.angle_alpha   90.00
_cell.angle_beta   90.00
_cell.angle_gamma   90.00
#
_symmetry.space_group_name_H-M   'P 1'
#
loop_
_entity.id
_entity.type
_entity.pdbx_description
1 polymer ?
#
loop_
_entity_poly.entity_id
_entity_poly.type
_entity_poly.pdbx_seq_one_letter_code
_entity_poly.pdbx_strand_id
1 'polypeptide(L)'
;MPLLDLPPEVFGHVVHELIDVAGINGAWKLRGVCHTFQSAITHDIFTNQTVKTFKRTAGCILHKKAGLYLYYRSKKPLDAHPYLPDMVNDMVNYLAKELGIESDNGMETLRQSLCDGLQAFCSSYQVLSILTGRRLKATSAPPAFGSFEKLVSALSLGHHHLVRALVQRLPSLAIHPVFGAPLLRATDLKDEAAVKSILDGISMVLANRNTTVSIRDAIQMEKPLSRALCPERGFGVGNAMYTVIYRGHANLLSLLVTSYTDHGFTLFKNVYNHFLDIAIENSSLAIVKAVLDIPFAKYGSAKKVTWTQYRHACVCGRKDVVKLFLDDGCIDANDKVSATSPLFEAVLSGRLSIVKTLVEAGADVNQESIWCRTKQLPIMIAIKKQNFAIIRYLLDMGSNLPGISTWPGEWKYTHVYDVL
;
A
#
# COMPACT_ATOMS: atom_id res chain seq x y z
N MET A 1 44.48 22.55 -3.62
CA MET A 1 43.77 23.08 -4.80
C MET A 1 42.30 22.81 -4.59
N PRO A 2 41.42 23.82 -4.58
CA PRO A 2 40.00 23.54 -4.53
C PRO A 2 39.64 22.89 -5.86
N LEU A 3 39.03 21.70 -5.83
CA LEU A 3 38.44 21.02 -7.00
C LEU A 3 37.35 21.85 -7.73
N LEU A 4 37.16 23.11 -7.33
CA LEU A 4 36.13 24.05 -7.75
C LEU A 4 36.58 25.04 -8.83
N ASP A 5 37.89 25.11 -9.17
CA ASP A 5 38.40 26.01 -10.22
C ASP A 5 38.60 25.32 -11.58
N LEU A 6 38.19 24.05 -11.70
CA LEU A 6 38.26 23.34 -12.98
C LEU A 6 37.17 23.85 -13.92
N PRO A 7 37.46 24.01 -15.23
CA PRO A 7 36.42 24.23 -16.23
C PRO A 7 35.35 23.12 -16.13
N PRO A 8 34.07 23.46 -16.29
CA PRO A 8 32.96 22.53 -16.08
C PRO A 8 33.05 21.29 -16.99
N GLU A 9 33.67 21.41 -18.17
CA GLU A 9 33.92 20.30 -19.09
C GLU A 9 34.92 19.31 -18.52
N VAL A 10 36.06 19.80 -18.01
CA VAL A 10 37.11 18.97 -17.42
C VAL A 10 36.59 18.29 -16.16
N PHE A 11 35.85 19.02 -15.34
CA PHE A 11 35.19 18.46 -14.17
C PHE A 11 34.18 17.35 -14.54
N GLY A 12 33.42 17.55 -15.62
CA GLY A 12 32.51 16.54 -16.17
C GLY A 12 33.23 15.26 -16.57
N HIS A 13 34.39 15.36 -17.23
CA HIS A 13 35.21 14.19 -17.59
C HIS A 13 35.73 13.44 -16.38
N VAL A 14 36.22 14.15 -15.36
CA VAL A 14 36.68 13.53 -14.10
C VAL A 14 35.54 12.77 -13.42
N VAL A 15 34.34 13.33 -13.41
CA VAL A 15 33.16 12.68 -12.83
C VAL A 15 32.75 11.44 -13.64
N HIS A 16 32.84 11.50 -14.97
CA HIS A 16 32.54 10.35 -15.83
C HIS A 16 33.51 9.19 -15.58
N GLU A 17 34.82 9.45 -15.58
CA GLU A 17 35.83 8.44 -15.26
C GLU A 17 35.66 7.86 -13.85
N LEU A 18 35.31 8.71 -12.88
CA LEU A 18 35.00 8.25 -11.53
C LEU A 18 33.84 7.26 -11.51
N ILE A 19 32.77 7.52 -12.28
CA ILE A 19 31.61 6.62 -12.35
C ILE A 19 31.98 5.30 -13.03
N ASP A 20 32.83 5.33 -14.04
CA ASP A 20 33.32 4.12 -14.73
C ASP A 20 34.17 3.24 -13.80
N VAL A 21 35.04 3.84 -12.99
CA VAL A 21 35.92 3.12 -12.06
C VAL A 21 35.18 2.66 -10.80
N ALA A 22 34.44 3.56 -10.14
CA ALA A 22 33.77 3.27 -8.88
C ALA A 22 32.43 2.53 -9.07
N GLY A 23 31.88 2.55 -10.29
CA GLY A 23 30.54 2.10 -10.62
C GLY A 23 29.45 3.05 -10.09
N ILE A 24 28.26 2.97 -10.70
CA ILE A 24 27.12 3.86 -10.38
C ILE A 24 26.80 3.87 -8.89
N ASN A 25 26.77 2.72 -8.20
CA ASN A 25 26.45 2.66 -6.77
C ASN A 25 27.55 3.29 -5.89
N GLY A 26 28.83 3.14 -6.28
CA GLY A 26 29.95 3.73 -5.57
C GLY A 26 29.93 5.25 -5.71
N ALA A 27 29.84 5.74 -6.95
CA ALA A 27 29.72 7.16 -7.25
C ALA A 27 28.47 7.79 -6.58
N TRP A 28 27.34 7.09 -6.54
CA TRP A 28 26.13 7.58 -5.88
C TRP A 28 26.32 7.89 -4.40
N LYS A 29 27.17 7.13 -3.69
CA LYS A 29 27.50 7.37 -2.28
C LYS A 29 28.39 8.60 -2.09
N LEU A 30 29.23 8.93 -3.07
CA LEU A 30 30.15 10.06 -3.03
C LEU A 30 29.47 11.41 -3.27
N ARG A 31 28.17 11.44 -3.58
CA ARG A 31 27.38 12.68 -3.75
C ARG A 31 27.34 13.55 -2.48
N GLY A 32 27.62 13.00 -1.29
CA GLY A 32 27.62 13.75 -0.04
C GLY A 32 28.80 14.71 0.16
N VAL A 33 29.80 14.70 -0.74
CA VAL A 33 31.04 15.50 -0.58
C VAL A 33 30.79 17.01 -0.77
N CYS A 34 30.11 17.42 -1.83
CA CYS A 34 29.67 18.81 -2.04
C CYS A 34 28.55 18.90 -3.08
N HIS A 35 27.85 20.05 -3.13
CA HIS A 35 26.71 20.25 -4.04
C HIS A 35 27.10 20.16 -5.52
N THR A 36 28.25 20.70 -5.93
CA THR A 36 28.72 20.65 -7.33
C THR A 36 28.95 19.20 -7.78
N PHE A 37 29.59 18.41 -6.91
CA PHE A 37 29.86 17.00 -7.15
C PHE A 37 28.57 16.17 -7.16
N GLN A 38 27.64 16.48 -6.24
CA GLN A 38 26.31 15.90 -6.21
C GLN A 38 25.58 16.11 -7.55
N SER A 39 25.57 17.33 -8.06
CA SER A 39 24.88 17.69 -9.31
C SER A 39 25.55 17.07 -10.53
N ALA A 40 26.88 17.11 -10.63
CA ALA A 40 27.62 16.51 -11.74
C ALA A 40 27.46 14.98 -11.80
N ILE A 41 27.58 14.29 -10.66
CA ILE A 41 27.34 12.84 -10.58
C ILE A 41 25.90 12.51 -10.96
N THR A 42 24.93 13.29 -10.47
CA THR A 42 23.52 13.07 -10.81
C THR A 42 23.30 13.21 -12.32
N HIS A 43 23.82 14.29 -12.90
CA HIS A 43 23.71 14.57 -14.32
C HIS A 43 24.34 13.46 -15.16
N ASP A 44 25.57 13.04 -14.87
CA ASP A 44 26.24 12.01 -15.67
C ASP A 44 25.53 10.65 -15.56
N ILE A 45 25.14 10.26 -14.34
CA ILE A 45 24.43 8.98 -14.11
C ILE A 45 23.14 8.91 -14.92
N PHE A 46 22.30 9.94 -14.91
CA PHE A 46 20.99 9.87 -15.55
C PHE A 46 21.02 10.25 -17.04
N THR A 47 21.95 11.09 -17.46
CA THR A 47 22.06 11.54 -18.85
C THR A 47 22.88 10.58 -19.69
N ASN A 48 24.01 10.07 -19.20
CA ASN A 48 25.02 9.38 -20.02
C ASN A 48 25.09 7.86 -19.84
N GLN A 49 24.63 7.30 -18.70
CA GLN A 49 24.69 5.85 -18.46
C GLN A 49 23.57 5.09 -19.18
N THR A 50 23.83 3.89 -19.70
CA THR A 50 22.83 3.11 -20.46
C THR A 50 21.78 2.41 -19.58
N VAL A 51 20.60 2.10 -20.14
CA VAL A 51 19.54 1.32 -19.48
C VAL A 51 20.05 -0.04 -19.00
N LYS A 52 20.91 -0.68 -19.80
CA LYS A 52 21.52 -1.97 -19.47
C LYS A 52 22.36 -1.89 -18.20
N THR A 53 23.04 -0.77 -17.98
CA THR A 53 23.86 -0.53 -16.79
C THR A 53 22.98 -0.37 -15.56
N PHE A 54 21.90 0.42 -15.65
CA PHE A 54 20.90 0.52 -14.58
C PHE A 54 20.31 -0.84 -14.20
N LYS A 55 19.96 -1.66 -15.18
CA LYS A 55 19.41 -3.00 -14.94
C LYS A 55 20.39 -3.93 -14.21
N ARG A 56 21.69 -3.81 -14.49
CA ARG A 56 22.72 -4.69 -13.92
C ARG A 56 23.18 -4.25 -12.54
N THR A 57 23.41 -2.95 -12.34
CA THR A 57 24.11 -2.46 -11.14
C THR A 57 23.28 -1.49 -10.31
N ALA A 58 22.39 -0.70 -10.91
CA ALA A 58 21.75 0.44 -10.26
C ALA A 58 20.21 0.38 -10.24
N GLY A 59 19.62 -0.83 -10.22
CA GLY A 59 18.16 -0.99 -10.24
C GLY A 59 17.44 -0.31 -9.07
N CYS A 60 18.05 -0.31 -7.89
CA CYS A 60 17.51 0.40 -6.72
C CYS A 60 17.54 1.93 -6.89
N ILE A 61 18.59 2.48 -7.52
CA ILE A 61 18.70 3.92 -7.79
C ILE A 61 17.64 4.32 -8.81
N LEU A 62 17.52 3.57 -9.90
CA LEU A 62 16.49 3.80 -10.92
C LEU A 62 15.09 3.76 -10.30
N HIS A 63 14.80 2.79 -9.45
CA HIS A 63 13.50 2.70 -8.78
C HIS A 63 13.21 3.92 -7.88
N LYS A 64 14.18 4.31 -7.03
CA LYS A 64 14.00 5.43 -6.09
C LYS A 64 14.02 6.82 -6.75
N LYS A 65 14.61 6.93 -7.94
CA LYS A 65 14.85 8.20 -8.67
C LYS A 65 14.40 8.14 -10.13
N ALA A 66 13.34 7.40 -10.39
CA ALA A 66 12.72 7.27 -11.71
C ALA A 66 12.23 8.61 -12.30
N GLY A 67 11.76 9.56 -11.48
CA GLY A 67 11.39 10.91 -11.90
C GLY A 67 12.57 11.67 -12.49
N LEU A 68 13.72 11.67 -11.79
CA LEU A 68 14.97 12.23 -12.32
C LEU A 68 15.39 11.54 -13.61
N TYR A 69 15.29 10.21 -13.66
CA TYR A 69 15.58 9.48 -14.89
C TYR A 69 14.68 9.95 -16.05
N LEU A 70 13.37 10.05 -15.85
CA LEU A 70 12.44 10.54 -16.87
C LEU A 70 12.75 11.97 -17.31
N TYR A 71 13.09 12.84 -16.36
CA TYR A 71 13.45 14.24 -16.63
C TYR A 71 14.68 14.37 -17.54
N TYR A 72 15.76 13.63 -17.25
CA TYR A 72 16.95 13.68 -18.10
C TYR A 72 16.72 12.98 -19.45
N ARG A 73 15.94 11.90 -19.46
CA ARG A 73 15.63 11.16 -20.70
C ARG A 73 14.66 11.85 -21.63
N SER A 74 13.76 12.69 -21.11
CA SER A 74 12.88 13.50 -21.97
C SER A 74 13.67 14.55 -22.76
N LYS A 75 14.85 14.96 -22.26
CA LYS A 75 15.79 15.85 -22.97
C LYS A 75 16.73 15.08 -23.88
N LYS A 76 17.32 13.99 -23.37
CA LYS A 76 18.30 13.16 -24.08
C LYS A 76 17.97 11.67 -23.89
N PRO A 77 17.19 11.06 -24.81
CA PRO A 77 16.68 9.70 -24.64
C PRO A 77 17.76 8.60 -24.65
N LEU A 78 18.92 8.82 -25.28
CA LEU A 78 19.97 7.80 -25.47
C LEU A 78 19.41 6.45 -25.95
N ASP A 79 19.47 5.40 -25.10
CA ASP A 79 19.01 4.03 -25.36
C ASP A 79 17.67 3.70 -24.68
N ALA A 80 17.00 4.71 -24.09
CA ALA A 80 15.67 4.54 -23.52
C ALA A 80 14.61 4.36 -24.61
N HIS A 81 13.57 3.57 -24.33
CA HIS A 81 12.43 3.44 -25.22
C HIS A 81 11.73 4.81 -25.37
N PRO A 82 11.47 5.31 -26.59
CA PRO A 82 11.05 6.70 -26.85
C PRO A 82 9.70 7.06 -26.22
N TYR A 83 8.80 6.08 -26.11
CA TYR A 83 7.43 6.27 -25.60
C TYR A 83 7.30 7.10 -24.29
N LEU A 84 8.07 6.81 -23.23
CA LEU A 84 7.94 7.56 -21.97
C LEU A 84 8.54 8.98 -22.06
N PRO A 85 9.77 9.17 -22.57
CA PRO A 85 10.31 10.49 -22.89
C PRO A 85 9.37 11.37 -23.73
N ASP A 86 8.83 10.83 -24.83
CA ASP A 86 7.96 11.56 -25.74
C ASP A 86 6.65 11.93 -25.05
N MET A 87 6.07 11.00 -24.28
CA MET A 87 4.88 11.24 -23.49
C MET A 87 5.07 12.32 -22.43
N VAL A 88 6.24 12.37 -21.77
CA VAL A 88 6.57 13.46 -20.82
C VAL A 88 6.62 14.79 -21.57
N ASN A 89 7.22 14.84 -22.75
CA ASN A 89 7.26 16.06 -23.56
C ASN A 89 5.86 16.51 -24.00
N ASP A 90 5.01 15.59 -24.43
CA ASP A 90 3.61 15.88 -24.79
C ASP A 90 2.81 16.42 -23.58
N MET A 91 3.00 15.83 -22.40
CA MET A 91 2.39 16.30 -21.14
C MET A 91 2.83 17.72 -20.79
N VAL A 92 4.14 18.03 -20.90
CA VAL A 92 4.68 19.37 -20.63
C VAL A 92 4.11 20.39 -21.60
N ASN A 93 4.09 20.07 -22.91
CA ASN A 93 3.55 20.96 -23.94
C ASN A 93 2.07 21.26 -23.71
N TYR A 94 1.29 20.25 -23.34
CA TYR A 94 -0.12 20.42 -22.99
C TYR A 94 -0.30 21.33 -21.77
N LEU A 95 0.42 21.06 -20.68
CA LEU A 95 0.30 21.83 -19.44
C LEU A 95 0.78 23.28 -19.63
N ALA A 96 1.86 23.50 -20.37
CA ALA A 96 2.36 24.83 -20.69
C ALA A 96 1.29 25.66 -21.43
N LYS A 97 0.57 25.04 -22.36
CA LYS A 97 -0.54 25.68 -23.08
C LYS A 97 -1.72 26.02 -22.17
N GLU A 98 -2.12 25.12 -21.28
CA GLU A 98 -3.25 25.34 -20.36
C GLU A 98 -2.93 26.36 -19.26
N LEU A 99 -1.68 26.43 -18.82
CA LEU A 99 -1.22 27.35 -17.77
C LEU A 99 -0.68 28.68 -18.31
N GLY A 100 -0.56 28.84 -19.64
CA GLY A 100 -0.02 30.05 -20.27
C GLY A 100 1.47 30.27 -20.03
N ILE A 101 2.25 29.19 -19.92
CA ILE A 101 3.70 29.26 -19.68
C ILE A 101 4.45 29.24 -21.03
N GLU A 102 5.04 30.38 -21.40
CA GLU A 102 5.78 30.51 -22.67
C GLU A 102 7.30 30.56 -22.49
N SER A 103 7.80 30.88 -21.29
CA SER A 103 9.24 31.01 -21.03
C SER A 103 9.94 29.64 -20.98
N ASP A 104 11.13 29.54 -21.58
CA ASP A 104 11.97 28.32 -21.54
C ASP A 104 12.27 27.87 -20.10
N ASN A 105 12.59 28.81 -19.21
CA ASN A 105 12.83 28.51 -17.80
C ASN A 105 11.55 27.99 -17.11
N GLY A 106 10.39 28.54 -17.46
CA GLY A 106 9.09 28.05 -16.98
C GLY A 106 8.80 26.63 -17.45
N MET A 107 9.04 26.30 -18.72
CA MET A 107 8.89 24.93 -19.23
C MET A 107 9.82 23.95 -18.53
N GLU A 108 11.01 24.40 -18.17
CA GLU A 108 12.00 23.59 -17.48
C GLU A 108 11.58 23.25 -16.05
N THR A 109 11.13 24.26 -15.28
CA THR A 109 10.58 24.06 -13.93
C THR A 109 9.32 23.20 -13.94
N LEU A 110 8.46 23.37 -14.96
CA LEU A 110 7.26 22.57 -15.17
C LEU A 110 7.61 21.10 -15.41
N ARG A 111 8.59 20.83 -16.29
CA ARG A 111 9.07 19.47 -16.57
C ARG A 111 9.62 18.80 -15.33
N GLN A 112 10.44 19.51 -14.55
CA GLN A 112 10.97 18.98 -13.29
C GLN A 112 9.85 18.62 -12.32
N SER A 113 8.90 19.54 -12.10
CA SER A 113 7.78 19.34 -11.20
C SER A 113 6.88 18.18 -11.64
N LEU A 114 6.64 18.07 -12.95
CA LEU A 114 5.89 16.95 -13.54
C LEU A 114 6.61 15.63 -13.29
N CYS A 115 7.91 15.54 -13.58
CA CYS A 115 8.68 14.32 -13.39
C CYS A 115 8.80 13.92 -11.91
N ASP A 116 8.90 14.89 -11.00
CA ASP A 116 8.88 14.66 -9.56
C ASP A 116 7.51 14.15 -9.08
N GLY A 117 6.40 14.65 -9.64
CA GLY A 117 5.08 14.08 -9.43
C GLY A 117 4.93 12.66 -10.01
N LEU A 118 5.45 12.45 -11.23
CA LEU A 118 5.40 11.16 -11.92
C LEU A 118 6.20 10.07 -11.19
N GLN A 119 7.21 10.44 -10.40
CA GLN A 119 7.99 9.52 -9.55
C GLN A 119 7.11 8.64 -8.68
N ALA A 120 5.97 9.15 -8.18
CA ALA A 120 5.02 8.38 -7.39
C ALA A 120 4.41 7.22 -8.18
N PHE A 121 4.25 7.37 -9.49
CA PHE A 121 3.65 6.38 -10.39
C PHE A 121 4.66 5.37 -10.94
N CYS A 122 5.95 5.71 -10.92
CA CYS A 122 7.02 4.84 -11.42
C CYS A 122 7.24 3.56 -10.59
N SER A 123 6.55 3.40 -9.46
CA SER A 123 6.51 2.15 -8.70
C SER A 123 5.72 1.03 -9.41
N SER A 124 4.92 1.38 -10.43
CA SER A 124 4.20 0.42 -11.27
C SER A 124 5.18 -0.50 -12.01
N TYR A 125 4.96 -1.81 -11.91
CA TYR A 125 5.72 -2.82 -12.66
C TYR A 125 5.78 -2.50 -14.16
N GLN A 126 4.70 -1.96 -14.72
CA GLN A 126 4.63 -1.60 -16.14
C GLN A 126 5.62 -0.47 -16.47
N VAL A 127 5.65 0.61 -15.68
CA VAL A 127 6.60 1.73 -15.86
C VAL A 127 8.02 1.22 -15.70
N LEU A 128 8.31 0.42 -14.66
CA LEU A 128 9.64 -0.18 -14.46
C LEU A 128 10.04 -1.11 -15.61
N SER A 129 9.08 -1.83 -16.21
CA SER A 129 9.37 -2.71 -17.34
C SER A 129 9.80 -1.91 -18.58
N ILE A 130 9.12 -0.79 -18.85
CA ILE A 130 9.47 0.11 -19.96
C ILE A 130 10.81 0.79 -19.68
N LEU A 131 11.02 1.30 -18.46
CA LEU A 131 12.27 1.93 -18.04
C LEU A 131 13.47 0.98 -18.14
N THR A 132 13.27 -0.32 -17.94
CA THR A 132 14.33 -1.36 -18.01
C THR A 132 14.47 -2.00 -19.39
N GLY A 133 13.77 -1.47 -20.40
CA GLY A 133 13.87 -1.90 -21.80
C GLY A 133 13.15 -3.21 -22.12
N ARG A 134 12.25 -3.69 -21.26
CA ARG A 134 11.33 -4.78 -21.62
C ARG A 134 10.20 -4.17 -22.46
N ARG A 135 9.98 -4.70 -23.66
CA ARG A 135 8.87 -4.28 -24.53
C ARG A 135 7.54 -4.41 -23.78
N LEU A 136 6.62 -3.46 -24.01
CA LEU A 136 5.20 -3.65 -23.74
C LEU A 136 4.81 -5.02 -24.33
N LYS A 137 4.17 -5.89 -23.54
CA LYS A 137 3.66 -7.16 -24.07
C LYS A 137 2.76 -6.86 -25.27
N ALA A 138 2.88 -7.67 -26.32
CA ALA A 138 2.37 -7.46 -27.68
C ALA A 138 0.83 -7.44 -27.84
N THR A 139 0.10 -6.80 -26.93
CA THR A 139 -1.34 -6.55 -27.06
C THR A 139 -1.56 -5.05 -26.96
N SER A 140 -1.78 -4.42 -28.11
CA SER A 140 -1.96 -2.98 -28.38
C SER A 140 -0.69 -2.13 -28.42
N ALA A 141 -0.57 -1.34 -29.49
CA ALA A 141 0.42 -0.28 -29.62
C ALA A 141 0.33 0.67 -28.40
N PRO A 142 1.43 1.35 -28.03
CA PRO A 142 1.38 2.38 -27.00
C PRO A 142 0.24 3.37 -27.34
N PRO A 143 -0.69 3.63 -26.40
CA PRO A 143 -1.78 4.56 -26.67
C PRO A 143 -1.22 5.94 -26.99
N ALA A 144 -1.83 6.62 -27.98
CA ALA A 144 -1.51 7.99 -28.31
C ALA A 144 -1.91 8.92 -27.16
N PHE A 145 -1.18 10.03 -27.00
CA PHE A 145 -1.47 11.05 -25.99
C PHE A 145 -2.95 11.47 -26.02
N GLY A 146 -3.68 11.10 -24.98
CA GLY A 146 -5.14 11.23 -24.93
C GLY A 146 -5.62 11.95 -23.68
N SER A 147 -6.91 11.78 -23.36
CA SER A 147 -7.54 12.41 -22.20
C SER A 147 -6.99 11.89 -20.87
N PHE A 148 -6.46 10.67 -20.85
CA PHE A 148 -5.92 10.06 -19.63
C PHE A 148 -4.57 10.66 -19.25
N GLU A 149 -3.67 10.81 -20.20
CA GLU A 149 -2.34 11.38 -20.00
C GLU A 149 -2.44 12.84 -19.54
N LYS A 150 -3.39 13.59 -20.11
CA LYS A 150 -3.73 14.95 -19.64
C LYS A 150 -4.20 14.97 -18.18
N LEU A 151 -4.99 13.98 -17.78
CA LEU A 151 -5.46 13.86 -16.40
C LEU A 151 -4.32 13.50 -15.45
N VAL A 152 -3.47 12.55 -15.82
CA VAL A 152 -2.28 12.17 -15.02
C VAL A 152 -1.34 13.36 -14.87
N SER A 153 -1.10 14.14 -15.92
CA SER A 153 -0.22 15.30 -15.83
C SER A 153 -0.79 16.37 -14.89
N ALA A 154 -2.09 16.64 -14.95
CA ALA A 154 -2.77 17.55 -14.02
C ALA A 154 -2.75 17.03 -12.56
N LEU A 155 -2.93 15.72 -12.35
CA LEU A 155 -2.82 15.08 -11.03
C LEU A 155 -1.40 15.16 -10.47
N SER A 156 -0.39 14.94 -11.31
CA SER A 156 1.03 14.98 -10.92
C SER A 156 1.43 16.33 -10.30
N LEU A 157 0.81 17.41 -10.77
CA LEU A 157 1.05 18.77 -10.31
C LEU A 157 0.06 19.25 -9.24
N GLY A 158 -0.96 18.45 -8.90
CA GLY A 158 -2.00 18.84 -7.93
C GLY A 158 -2.94 19.95 -8.43
N HIS A 159 -3.11 20.13 -9.74
CA HIS A 159 -4.00 21.17 -10.28
C HIS A 159 -5.47 20.72 -10.27
N HIS A 160 -6.14 20.85 -9.13
CA HIS A 160 -7.51 20.34 -8.93
C HIS A 160 -8.55 20.91 -9.92
N HIS A 161 -8.40 22.16 -10.38
CA HIS A 161 -9.30 22.77 -11.37
C HIS A 161 -9.21 22.07 -12.73
N LEU A 162 -7.99 21.78 -13.21
CA LEU A 162 -7.77 21.04 -14.44
C LEU A 162 -8.24 19.60 -14.30
N VAL A 163 -7.97 18.96 -13.16
CA VAL A 163 -8.47 17.62 -12.85
C VAL A 163 -9.99 17.58 -12.97
N ARG A 164 -10.72 18.50 -12.33
CA ARG A 164 -12.18 18.57 -12.41
C ARG A 164 -12.69 18.78 -13.83
N ALA A 165 -12.08 19.69 -14.59
CA ALA A 165 -12.46 19.96 -15.98
C ALA A 165 -12.21 18.76 -16.91
N LEU A 166 -11.10 18.05 -16.71
CA LEU A 166 -10.73 16.88 -17.51
C LEU A 166 -11.61 15.68 -17.18
N VAL A 167 -11.91 15.45 -15.90
CA VAL A 167 -12.76 14.33 -15.46
C VAL A 167 -14.17 14.46 -16.07
N GLN A 168 -14.75 15.65 -16.14
CA GLN A 168 -16.05 15.88 -16.78
C GLN A 168 -16.08 15.55 -18.29
N ARG A 169 -14.90 15.55 -18.94
CA ARG A 169 -14.74 15.31 -20.37
C ARG A 169 -14.28 13.88 -20.69
N LEU A 170 -14.15 13.00 -19.69
CA LEU A 170 -13.69 11.63 -19.91
C LEU A 170 -14.78 10.79 -20.60
N PRO A 171 -14.52 10.22 -21.79
CA PRO A 171 -15.48 9.36 -22.47
C PRO A 171 -15.63 7.98 -21.80
N SER A 172 -14.60 7.54 -21.07
CA SER A 172 -14.63 6.31 -20.25
C SER A 172 -13.65 6.42 -19.09
N LEU A 173 -13.92 5.70 -18.00
CA LEU A 173 -13.04 5.56 -16.84
C LEU A 173 -12.07 4.38 -16.99
N ALA A 174 -11.63 4.13 -18.23
CA ALA A 174 -10.76 3.01 -18.55
C ALA A 174 -9.40 3.10 -17.83
N ILE A 175 -8.86 1.95 -17.45
CA ILE A 175 -7.53 1.81 -16.86
C ILE A 175 -6.49 2.08 -17.96
N HIS A 176 -5.57 3.01 -17.71
CA HIS A 176 -4.47 3.25 -18.64
C HIS A 176 -3.42 2.14 -18.54
N PRO A 177 -2.93 1.59 -19.67
CA PRO A 177 -2.05 0.42 -19.70
C PRO A 177 -0.63 0.67 -19.16
N VAL A 178 -0.31 1.90 -18.76
CA VAL A 178 1.03 2.28 -18.27
C VAL A 178 0.93 2.93 -16.89
N PHE A 179 -0.05 3.81 -16.72
CA PHE A 179 -0.23 4.60 -15.51
C PHE A 179 -1.37 4.08 -14.62
N GLY A 180 -2.07 3.00 -14.98
CA GLY A 180 -3.13 2.43 -14.14
C GLY A 180 -4.41 3.27 -14.11
N ALA A 181 -5.18 3.22 -13.03
CA ALA A 181 -6.44 3.98 -12.88
C ALA A 181 -6.22 5.37 -12.24
N PRO A 182 -6.91 6.44 -12.66
CA PRO A 182 -6.68 7.80 -12.15
C PRO A 182 -7.00 7.93 -10.67
N LEU A 183 -8.06 7.26 -10.22
CA LEU A 183 -8.48 7.25 -8.81
C LEU A 183 -7.39 6.66 -7.92
N LEU A 184 -6.82 5.52 -8.31
CA LEU A 184 -5.71 4.90 -7.61
C LEU A 184 -4.51 5.87 -7.51
N ARG A 185 -4.28 6.65 -8.57
CA ARG A 185 -3.16 7.62 -8.61
C ARG A 185 -3.38 8.83 -7.72
N ALA A 186 -4.59 9.37 -7.70
CA ALA A 186 -4.94 10.42 -6.75
C ALA A 186 -4.78 9.93 -5.30
N THR A 187 -5.12 8.66 -5.01
CA THR A 187 -4.88 8.09 -3.68
C THR A 187 -3.40 7.86 -3.37
N ASP A 188 -2.58 7.49 -4.36
CA ASP A 188 -1.12 7.35 -4.20
C ASP A 188 -0.45 8.68 -3.83
N LEU A 189 -0.94 9.78 -4.39
CA LEU A 189 -0.51 11.15 -4.10
C LEU A 189 -1.10 11.72 -2.80
N LYS A 190 -2.07 11.03 -2.20
CA LYS A 190 -2.82 11.46 -1.00
C LYS A 190 -3.59 12.78 -1.19
N ASP A 191 -3.99 13.06 -2.43
CA ASP A 191 -4.70 14.29 -2.77
C ASP A 191 -6.21 14.11 -2.59
N GLU A 192 -6.73 14.52 -1.43
CA GLU A 192 -8.16 14.40 -1.09
C GLU A 192 -9.07 15.17 -2.06
N ALA A 193 -8.63 16.35 -2.52
CA ALA A 193 -9.43 17.19 -3.42
C ALA A 193 -9.51 16.61 -4.84
N ALA A 194 -8.40 16.04 -5.34
CA ALA A 194 -8.41 15.31 -6.60
C ALA A 194 -9.23 14.02 -6.51
N VAL A 195 -9.11 13.25 -5.42
CA VAL A 195 -9.92 12.05 -5.20
C VAL A 195 -11.40 12.41 -5.22
N LYS A 196 -11.81 13.46 -4.51
CA LYS A 196 -13.20 13.94 -4.52
C LYS A 196 -13.66 14.35 -5.92
N SER A 197 -12.84 15.14 -6.64
CA SER A 197 -13.18 15.59 -7.99
C SER A 197 -13.33 14.42 -8.97
N ILE A 198 -12.49 13.39 -8.84
CA ILE A 198 -12.58 12.17 -9.64
C ILE A 198 -13.85 11.39 -9.28
N LEU A 199 -14.16 11.23 -7.99
CA LEU A 199 -15.37 10.53 -7.54
C LEU A 199 -16.64 11.23 -7.99
N ASP A 200 -16.74 12.55 -7.83
CA ASP A 200 -17.87 13.36 -8.32
C ASP A 200 -18.06 13.16 -9.83
N GLY A 201 -16.97 13.10 -10.58
CA GLY A 201 -17.01 12.82 -12.01
C GLY A 201 -17.43 11.39 -12.34
N ILE A 202 -16.99 10.39 -11.57
CA ILE A 202 -17.46 9.01 -11.68
C ILE A 202 -18.98 8.96 -11.44
N SER A 203 -19.47 9.67 -10.42
CA SER A 203 -20.90 9.79 -10.12
C SER A 203 -21.67 10.38 -11.31
N MET A 204 -21.15 11.44 -11.95
CA MET A 204 -21.78 12.05 -13.14
C MET A 204 -21.80 11.09 -14.34
N VAL A 205 -20.71 10.34 -14.57
CA VAL A 205 -20.64 9.34 -15.65
C VAL A 205 -21.62 8.20 -15.39
N LEU A 206 -21.69 7.68 -14.17
CA LEU A 206 -22.62 6.61 -13.77
C LEU A 206 -24.10 7.04 -13.82
N ALA A 207 -24.39 8.33 -13.62
CA ALA A 207 -25.74 8.88 -13.74
C ALA A 207 -26.21 9.02 -15.20
N ASN A 208 -25.29 8.96 -16.18
CA ASN A 208 -25.61 9.17 -17.58
C ASN A 208 -26.19 7.89 -18.22
N ARG A 209 -27.49 7.93 -18.59
CA ARG A 209 -28.22 6.76 -19.13
C ARG A 209 -27.67 6.19 -20.45
N ASN A 210 -26.77 6.91 -21.13
CA ASN A 210 -26.21 6.53 -22.43
C ASN A 210 -24.81 5.86 -22.33
N THR A 211 -24.23 5.72 -21.13
CA THR A 211 -22.93 5.04 -21.02
C THR A 211 -23.10 3.53 -21.03
N THR A 212 -22.36 2.87 -21.92
CA THR A 212 -22.32 1.40 -22.07
C THR A 212 -21.72 0.66 -20.88
N VAL A 213 -21.13 1.38 -19.91
CA VAL A 213 -20.67 0.79 -18.66
C VAL A 213 -21.88 0.69 -17.75
N SER A 214 -22.54 -0.46 -17.79
CA SER A 214 -23.62 -0.75 -16.86
C SER A 214 -23.08 -0.61 -15.43
N ILE A 215 -23.88 -0.07 -14.51
CA ILE A 215 -23.67 -0.23 -13.06
C ILE A 215 -23.36 -1.72 -12.73
N ARG A 216 -23.91 -2.65 -13.54
CA ARG A 216 -23.66 -4.09 -13.49
C ARG A 216 -22.26 -4.52 -13.93
N ASP A 217 -21.60 -3.83 -14.86
CA ASP A 217 -20.20 -4.07 -15.25
C ASP A 217 -19.23 -3.47 -14.22
N ALA A 218 -19.61 -2.36 -13.56
CA ALA A 218 -18.93 -1.85 -12.38
C ALA A 218 -18.93 -2.90 -11.24
N ILE A 219 -20.05 -3.62 -11.08
CA ILE A 219 -20.25 -4.71 -10.12
C ILE A 219 -19.59 -6.02 -10.57
N GLN A 220 -19.65 -6.40 -11.87
CA GLN A 220 -19.12 -7.67 -12.38
C GLN A 220 -17.58 -7.71 -12.50
N MET A 221 -16.90 -6.58 -12.44
CA MET A 221 -15.43 -6.53 -12.42
C MET A 221 -14.80 -6.87 -11.05
N GLU A 222 -15.60 -7.00 -9.99
CA GLU A 222 -15.15 -7.47 -8.66
C GLU A 222 -15.38 -8.98 -8.46
N LYS A 223 -14.99 -9.82 -9.44
CA LYS A 223 -14.83 -11.26 -9.15
C LYS A 223 -13.86 -11.44 -7.98
N PRO A 224 -14.01 -12.49 -7.15
CA PRO A 224 -13.15 -12.72 -5.99
C PRO A 224 -11.70 -12.59 -6.40
N LEU A 225 -11.04 -11.57 -5.84
CA LEU A 225 -9.61 -11.30 -6.00
C LEU A 225 -8.88 -12.63 -5.82
N SER A 226 -8.32 -13.15 -6.91
CA SER A 226 -7.34 -14.23 -6.78
C SER A 226 -6.16 -13.68 -5.97
N ARG A 227 -5.37 -14.57 -5.38
CA ARG A 227 -4.26 -14.29 -4.47
C ARG A 227 -3.21 -13.26 -4.97
N ALA A 228 -3.30 -12.85 -6.23
CA ALA A 228 -2.60 -11.72 -6.79
C ALA A 228 -3.59 -10.55 -6.92
N LEU A 229 -3.33 -9.45 -6.19
CA LEU A 229 -3.87 -8.15 -6.55
C LEU A 229 -3.67 -7.92 -8.04
N CYS A 230 -4.73 -8.05 -8.84
CA CYS A 230 -4.67 -7.77 -10.27
C CYS A 230 -5.00 -6.28 -10.44
N PRO A 231 -4.02 -5.42 -10.78
CA PRO A 231 -4.26 -4.00 -11.00
C PRO A 231 -5.05 -3.68 -12.28
N GLU A 232 -5.55 -4.68 -13.01
CA GLU A 232 -5.89 -4.54 -14.43
C GLU A 232 -7.39 -4.71 -14.78
N ARG A 233 -8.32 -4.78 -13.81
CA ARG A 233 -9.78 -4.84 -14.11
C ARG A 233 -10.62 -4.06 -13.08
N GLY A 234 -11.46 -3.12 -13.55
CA GLY A 234 -12.44 -2.36 -12.74
C GLY A 234 -12.27 -0.84 -12.73
N PHE A 235 -13.21 -0.12 -12.10
CA PHE A 235 -13.13 1.33 -11.81
C PHE A 235 -12.00 1.69 -10.83
N GLY A 236 -11.37 0.68 -10.22
CA GLY A 236 -10.23 0.85 -9.32
C GLY A 236 -10.60 1.26 -7.90
N VAL A 237 -11.88 1.38 -7.53
CA VAL A 237 -12.30 1.77 -6.17
C VAL A 237 -11.84 0.76 -5.12
N GLY A 238 -12.04 -0.55 -5.34
CA GLY A 238 -11.51 -1.59 -4.46
C GLY A 238 -9.98 -1.55 -4.31
N ASN A 239 -9.24 -1.30 -5.40
CA ASN A 239 -7.78 -1.16 -5.37
C ASN A 239 -7.32 0.13 -4.67
N ALA A 240 -8.09 1.21 -4.82
CA ALA A 240 -7.88 2.47 -4.13
C ALA A 240 -8.11 2.29 -2.63
N MET A 241 -9.21 1.66 -2.23
CA MET A 241 -9.49 1.29 -0.84
C MET A 241 -8.37 0.41 -0.26
N TYR A 242 -7.94 -0.64 -0.99
CA TYR A 242 -6.80 -1.47 -0.60
C TYR A 242 -5.55 -0.63 -0.32
N THR A 243 -5.18 0.25 -1.26
CA THR A 243 -3.95 1.05 -1.17
C THR A 243 -4.02 2.01 0.02
N VAL A 244 -5.18 2.61 0.23
CA VAL A 244 -5.45 3.52 1.35
C VAL A 244 -5.38 2.78 2.70
N ILE A 245 -5.95 1.58 2.80
CA ILE A 245 -5.89 0.72 3.98
C ILE A 245 -4.45 0.29 4.25
N TYR A 246 -3.75 -0.18 3.22
CA TYR A 246 -2.36 -0.60 3.33
C TYR A 246 -1.44 0.55 3.78
N ARG A 247 -1.65 1.77 3.27
CA ARG A 247 -0.80 2.92 3.54
C ARG A 247 -1.11 3.69 4.82
N GLY A 248 -2.29 3.54 5.41
CA GLY A 248 -2.57 4.23 6.67
C GLY A 248 -3.65 5.33 6.64
N HIS A 249 -4.34 5.55 5.52
CA HIS A 249 -5.03 6.82 5.28
C HIS A 249 -6.54 6.80 5.59
N ALA A 250 -6.90 6.91 6.86
CA ALA A 250 -8.30 6.83 7.31
C ALA A 250 -9.25 7.85 6.65
N ASN A 251 -8.84 9.12 6.47
CA ASN A 251 -9.69 10.16 5.86
C ASN A 251 -10.04 9.85 4.39
N LEU A 252 -9.05 9.42 3.62
CA LEU A 252 -9.24 8.99 2.23
C LEU A 252 -10.14 7.75 2.18
N LEU A 253 -10.02 6.85 3.15
CA LEU A 253 -10.89 5.68 3.23
C LEU A 253 -12.33 6.10 3.48
N SER A 254 -12.58 6.99 4.45
CA SER A 254 -13.94 7.48 4.70
C SER A 254 -14.54 8.15 3.47
N LEU A 255 -13.77 8.95 2.74
CA LEU A 255 -14.24 9.62 1.53
C LEU A 255 -14.60 8.60 0.42
N LEU A 256 -13.74 7.61 0.19
CA LEU A 256 -14.02 6.52 -0.75
C LEU A 256 -15.25 5.70 -0.34
N VAL A 257 -15.38 5.40 0.95
CA VAL A 257 -16.51 4.63 1.50
C VAL A 257 -17.80 5.41 1.35
N THR A 258 -17.86 6.68 1.75
CA THR A 258 -19.05 7.52 1.60
C THR A 258 -19.50 7.59 0.14
N SER A 259 -18.60 7.86 -0.79
CA SER A 259 -18.93 7.87 -2.22
C SER A 259 -19.41 6.49 -2.71
N TYR A 260 -18.77 5.41 -2.26
CA TYR A 260 -19.18 4.04 -2.61
C TYR A 260 -20.57 3.71 -2.09
N THR A 261 -20.88 4.11 -0.85
CA THR A 261 -22.19 3.88 -0.22
C THR A 261 -23.29 4.75 -0.79
N ASP A 262 -22.99 6.00 -1.17
CA ASP A 262 -23.95 6.93 -1.80
C ASP A 262 -24.47 6.38 -3.13
N HIS A 263 -23.67 5.55 -3.81
CA HIS A 263 -24.06 4.84 -5.03
C HIS A 263 -24.78 3.51 -4.78
N GLY A 264 -25.05 3.17 -3.50
CA GLY A 264 -25.72 1.93 -3.12
C GLY A 264 -24.88 0.67 -3.32
N PHE A 265 -23.56 0.80 -3.48
CA PHE A 265 -22.68 -0.35 -3.62
C PHE A 265 -22.39 -0.99 -2.26
N THR A 266 -22.25 -2.32 -2.28
CA THR A 266 -21.92 -3.12 -1.10
C THR A 266 -20.74 -4.02 -1.41
N LEU A 267 -19.73 -4.04 -0.53
CA LEU A 267 -18.58 -4.94 -0.71
C LEU A 267 -18.98 -6.40 -0.57
N PHE A 268 -18.34 -7.27 -1.36
CA PHE A 268 -18.40 -8.72 -1.11
C PHE A 268 -17.66 -9.08 0.19
N LYS A 269 -18.16 -10.08 0.92
CA LYS A 269 -17.62 -10.48 2.24
C LYS A 269 -16.15 -10.90 2.19
N ASN A 270 -15.70 -11.56 1.13
CA ASN A 270 -14.30 -11.94 0.93
C ASN A 270 -13.38 -10.71 0.77
N VAL A 271 -13.83 -9.69 0.04
CA VAL A 271 -13.08 -8.43 -0.15
C VAL A 271 -12.99 -7.69 1.18
N TYR A 272 -14.13 -7.56 1.87
CA TYR A 272 -14.18 -7.00 3.22
C TYR A 272 -13.22 -7.75 4.18
N ASN A 273 -13.23 -9.08 4.15
CA ASN A 273 -12.38 -9.86 5.04
C ASN A 273 -10.89 -9.61 4.78
N HIS A 274 -10.51 -9.53 3.50
CA HIS A 274 -9.14 -9.23 3.09
C HIS A 274 -8.72 -7.82 3.52
N PHE A 275 -9.60 -6.82 3.36
CA PHE A 275 -9.36 -5.45 3.83
C PHE A 275 -9.16 -5.39 5.34
N LEU A 276 -9.96 -6.13 6.09
CA LEU A 276 -9.82 -6.20 7.54
C LEU A 276 -8.51 -6.91 7.96
N ASP A 277 -8.09 -7.97 7.26
CA ASP A 277 -6.78 -8.61 7.53
C ASP A 277 -5.62 -7.63 7.35
N ILE A 278 -5.61 -6.83 6.28
CA ILE A 278 -4.57 -5.81 6.05
C ILE A 278 -4.64 -4.70 7.09
N ALA A 279 -5.85 -4.28 7.48
CA ALA A 279 -6.04 -3.27 8.51
C ALA A 279 -5.50 -3.74 9.88
N ILE A 280 -5.62 -5.04 10.19
CA ILE A 280 -5.05 -5.66 11.40
C ILE A 280 -3.52 -5.64 11.39
N GLU A 281 -2.89 -5.76 10.21
CA GLU A 281 -1.43 -5.62 10.08
C GLU A 281 -0.97 -4.15 10.19
N ASN A 282 -1.84 -3.19 9.85
CA ASN A 282 -1.52 -1.77 9.88
C ASN A 282 -1.56 -1.17 11.28
N SER A 283 -0.52 -0.41 11.70
CA SER A 283 -0.43 0.21 13.02
C SER A 283 -1.57 1.16 13.41
N SER A 284 -2.40 1.63 12.47
CA SER A 284 -3.46 2.60 12.73
C SER A 284 -4.80 1.95 13.12
N LEU A 285 -5.24 2.15 14.36
CA LEU A 285 -6.58 1.72 14.83
C LEU A 285 -7.73 2.42 14.07
N ALA A 286 -7.50 3.66 13.61
CA ALA A 286 -8.52 4.44 12.89
C ALA A 286 -8.95 3.75 11.59
N ILE A 287 -8.03 3.04 10.92
CA ILE A 287 -8.35 2.30 9.69
C ILE A 287 -9.16 1.06 10.01
N VAL A 288 -8.84 0.36 11.10
CA VAL A 288 -9.62 -0.81 11.51
C VAL A 288 -11.06 -0.39 11.77
N LYS A 289 -11.29 0.72 12.50
CA LYS A 289 -12.62 1.30 12.70
C LYS A 289 -13.30 1.65 11.38
N ALA A 290 -12.61 2.40 10.52
CA ALA A 290 -13.15 2.79 9.22
C ALA A 290 -13.49 1.58 8.33
N VAL A 291 -12.72 0.49 8.36
CA VAL A 291 -13.03 -0.76 7.65
C VAL A 291 -14.23 -1.47 8.28
N LEU A 292 -14.32 -1.51 9.60
CA LEU A 292 -15.50 -2.05 10.30
C LEU A 292 -16.76 -1.25 9.91
N ASP A 293 -16.68 0.06 9.74
CA ASP A 293 -17.86 0.88 9.39
C ASP A 293 -18.34 0.68 7.94
N ILE A 294 -17.57 -0.02 7.09
CA ILE A 294 -17.96 -0.25 5.70
C ILE A 294 -19.14 -1.24 5.62
N PRO A 295 -20.25 -0.87 4.94
CA PRO A 295 -21.32 -1.82 4.67
C PRO A 295 -20.86 -2.87 3.64
N PHE A 296 -21.11 -4.14 3.96
CA PHE A 296 -20.86 -5.26 3.06
C PHE A 296 -22.14 -6.08 2.87
N ALA A 297 -22.25 -6.75 1.72
CA ALA A 297 -23.40 -7.57 1.39
C ALA A 297 -23.52 -8.72 2.41
N LYS A 298 -24.59 -8.66 3.21
CA LYS A 298 -24.83 -9.64 4.27
C LYS A 298 -25.49 -10.88 3.66
N TYR A 299 -24.70 -11.90 3.34
CA TYR A 299 -25.24 -13.24 3.07
C TYR A 299 -25.52 -13.94 4.41
N GLY A 300 -26.80 -14.03 4.80
CA GLY A 300 -27.23 -14.72 6.03
C GLY A 300 -26.83 -14.03 7.35
N SER A 301 -26.61 -14.81 8.42
CA SER A 301 -26.21 -14.34 9.76
C SER A 301 -24.69 -14.25 9.95
N ALA A 302 -23.92 -13.87 8.91
CA ALA A 302 -22.47 -13.84 9.00
C ALA A 302 -21.97 -12.75 9.98
N LYS A 303 -21.16 -13.15 10.97
CA LYS A 303 -20.47 -12.23 11.90
C LYS A 303 -19.64 -11.19 11.14
N LYS A 304 -19.56 -9.96 11.69
CA LYS A 304 -18.77 -8.85 11.13
C LYS A 304 -17.28 -9.20 11.09
N VAL A 305 -16.76 -9.73 12.20
CA VAL A 305 -15.40 -10.25 12.34
C VAL A 305 -15.42 -11.77 12.37
N THR A 306 -14.48 -12.40 11.69
CA THR A 306 -14.30 -13.86 11.69
C THR A 306 -13.32 -14.29 12.79
N TRP A 307 -13.43 -15.54 13.23
CA TRP A 307 -12.47 -16.12 14.17
C TRP A 307 -11.03 -16.09 13.66
N THR A 308 -10.84 -16.25 12.34
CA THR A 308 -9.52 -16.16 11.71
C THR A 308 -8.90 -14.77 11.90
N GLN A 309 -9.68 -13.70 11.74
CA GLN A 309 -9.23 -12.32 11.94
C GLN A 309 -8.92 -12.01 13.41
N TYR A 310 -9.72 -12.54 14.33
CA TYR A 310 -9.41 -12.46 15.76
C TYR A 310 -8.06 -13.08 16.09
N ARG A 311 -7.84 -14.31 15.61
CA ARG A 311 -6.58 -15.01 15.77
C ARG A 311 -5.43 -14.23 15.13
N HIS A 312 -5.65 -13.65 13.96
CA HIS A 312 -4.66 -12.81 13.30
C HIS A 312 -4.27 -11.60 14.19
N ALA A 313 -5.24 -10.88 14.75
CA ALA A 313 -4.99 -9.78 15.68
C ALA A 313 -4.22 -10.23 16.94
N CYS A 314 -4.53 -11.43 17.46
CA CYS A 314 -3.78 -12.05 18.56
C CYS A 314 -2.33 -12.34 18.17
N VAL A 315 -2.08 -12.94 17.02
CA VAL A 315 -0.73 -13.23 16.52
C VAL A 315 0.07 -11.94 16.31
N CYS A 316 -0.54 -10.90 15.74
CA CYS A 316 0.07 -9.58 15.56
C CYS A 316 0.31 -8.82 16.88
N GLY A 317 -0.27 -9.25 18.00
CA GLY A 317 -0.13 -8.57 19.28
C GLY A 317 -0.93 -7.27 19.40
N ARG A 318 -1.96 -7.10 18.57
CA ARG A 318 -2.79 -5.89 18.48
C ARG A 318 -3.84 -5.85 19.59
N LYS A 319 -3.43 -5.51 20.81
CA LYS A 319 -4.34 -5.33 21.97
C LYS A 319 -5.46 -4.33 21.69
N ASP A 320 -5.12 -3.22 21.02
CA ASP A 320 -6.05 -2.17 20.61
C ASP A 320 -7.19 -2.71 19.73
N VAL A 321 -6.85 -3.57 18.75
CA VAL A 321 -7.83 -4.19 17.85
C VAL A 321 -8.66 -5.25 18.55
N VAL A 322 -8.06 -6.09 19.40
CA VAL A 322 -8.82 -7.08 20.18
C VAL A 322 -9.81 -6.39 21.11
N LYS A 323 -9.40 -5.31 21.77
CA LYS A 323 -10.31 -4.50 22.60
C LYS A 323 -11.47 -3.95 21.77
N LEU A 324 -11.18 -3.38 20.59
CA LEU A 324 -12.22 -2.91 19.68
C LEU A 324 -13.19 -4.01 19.26
N PHE A 325 -12.71 -5.22 18.97
CA PHE A 325 -13.58 -6.35 18.62
C PHE A 325 -14.50 -6.79 19.77
N LEU A 326 -14.06 -6.65 21.02
CA LEU A 326 -14.87 -6.92 22.22
C LEU A 326 -15.89 -5.78 22.44
N ASP A 327 -15.44 -4.53 22.39
CA ASP A 327 -16.26 -3.35 22.62
C ASP A 327 -17.40 -3.24 21.58
N ASP A 328 -17.13 -3.56 20.32
CA ASP A 328 -18.14 -3.58 19.23
C ASP A 328 -19.03 -4.83 19.26
N GLY A 329 -18.85 -5.74 20.23
CA GLY A 329 -19.60 -7.00 20.33
C GLY A 329 -19.37 -7.95 19.15
N CYS A 330 -18.28 -7.77 18.39
CA CYS A 330 -17.94 -8.63 17.27
C CYS A 330 -17.47 -10.02 17.75
N ILE A 331 -16.92 -10.08 18.97
CA ILE A 331 -16.41 -11.27 19.64
C ILE A 331 -16.83 -11.20 21.11
N ASP A 332 -17.30 -12.33 21.64
CA ASP A 332 -17.53 -12.51 23.08
C ASP A 332 -16.28 -13.10 23.73
N ALA A 333 -15.86 -12.61 24.90
CA ALA A 333 -14.68 -13.09 25.62
C ALA A 333 -14.71 -14.59 25.97
N ASN A 334 -15.91 -15.17 26.04
CA ASN A 334 -16.18 -16.56 26.37
C ASN A 334 -16.74 -17.36 25.17
N ASP A 335 -16.69 -16.80 23.95
CA ASP A 335 -17.13 -17.51 22.74
C ASP A 335 -16.38 -18.85 22.58
N LYS A 336 -17.03 -19.85 22.00
CA LYS A 336 -16.40 -21.13 21.66
C LYS A 336 -16.52 -21.38 20.18
N VAL A 337 -15.55 -20.86 19.42
CA VAL A 337 -15.45 -21.15 17.99
C VAL A 337 -14.55 -22.36 17.78
N SER A 338 -15.07 -23.40 17.13
CA SER A 338 -14.33 -24.66 16.92
C SER A 338 -13.77 -25.27 18.21
N ALA A 339 -14.52 -25.12 19.32
CA ALA A 339 -14.12 -25.55 20.66
C ALA A 339 -12.86 -24.89 21.24
N THR A 340 -12.42 -23.76 20.68
CA THR A 340 -11.36 -22.91 21.25
C THR A 340 -11.94 -21.59 21.76
N SER A 341 -11.51 -21.15 22.94
CA SER A 341 -11.91 -19.86 23.50
C SER A 341 -10.98 -18.71 23.08
N PRO A 342 -11.46 -17.45 23.06
CA PRO A 342 -10.66 -16.27 22.83
C PRO A 342 -9.42 -16.21 23.73
N LEU A 343 -9.60 -16.46 25.03
CA LEU A 343 -8.52 -16.48 26.01
C LEU A 343 -7.47 -17.55 25.67
N PHE A 344 -7.91 -18.75 25.29
CA PHE A 344 -7.02 -19.82 24.89
C PHE A 344 -6.13 -19.43 23.70
N GLU A 345 -6.69 -18.81 22.66
CA GLU A 345 -5.93 -18.37 21.48
C GLU A 345 -4.96 -17.21 21.81
N ALA A 346 -5.34 -16.30 22.71
CA ALA A 346 -4.45 -15.22 23.17
C ALA A 346 -3.24 -15.76 23.96
N VAL A 347 -3.47 -16.76 24.83
CA VAL A 347 -2.41 -17.48 25.54
C VAL A 347 -1.55 -18.29 24.57
N LEU A 348 -2.17 -18.97 23.60
CA LEU A 348 -1.47 -19.67 22.53
C LEU A 348 -0.59 -18.70 21.72
N SER A 349 -1.03 -17.46 21.48
CA SER A 349 -0.25 -16.42 20.80
C SER A 349 0.86 -15.83 21.68
N GLY A 350 0.87 -16.12 22.98
CA GLY A 350 1.89 -15.64 23.94
C GLY A 350 1.81 -14.14 24.24
N ARG A 351 0.65 -13.51 24.01
CA ARG A 351 0.49 -12.05 24.14
C ARG A 351 -0.15 -11.69 25.48
N LEU A 352 0.67 -11.47 26.51
CA LEU A 352 0.20 -11.11 27.86
C LEU A 352 -0.76 -9.92 27.86
N SER A 353 -0.48 -8.86 27.09
CA SER A 353 -1.35 -7.68 27.01
C SER A 353 -2.77 -8.01 26.54
N ILE A 354 -2.92 -8.94 25.61
CA ILE A 354 -4.22 -9.41 25.10
C ILE A 354 -4.91 -10.32 26.13
N VAL A 355 -4.14 -11.22 26.77
CA VAL A 355 -4.65 -12.06 27.87
C VAL A 355 -5.25 -11.20 28.97
N LYS A 356 -4.54 -10.15 29.42
CA LYS A 356 -5.05 -9.19 30.40
C LYS A 356 -6.36 -8.55 29.95
N THR A 357 -6.41 -8.09 28.71
CA THR A 357 -7.59 -7.43 28.12
C THR A 357 -8.82 -8.35 28.09
N LEU A 358 -8.64 -9.64 27.79
CA LEU A 358 -9.74 -10.61 27.78
C LEU A 358 -10.23 -10.94 29.19
N VAL A 359 -9.31 -11.11 30.15
CA VAL A 359 -9.68 -11.35 31.56
C VAL A 359 -10.39 -10.13 32.15
N GLU A 360 -9.91 -8.91 31.87
CA GLU A 360 -10.58 -7.66 32.21
C GLU A 360 -11.98 -7.55 31.60
N ALA A 361 -12.19 -8.14 30.41
CA ALA A 361 -13.50 -8.23 29.74
C ALA A 361 -14.38 -9.40 30.24
N GLY A 362 -13.97 -10.12 31.29
CA GLY A 362 -14.75 -11.20 31.90
C GLY A 362 -14.54 -12.59 31.27
N ALA A 363 -13.42 -12.83 30.59
CA ALA A 363 -13.06 -14.17 30.13
C ALA A 363 -12.87 -15.14 31.31
N ASP A 364 -13.50 -16.32 31.22
CA ASP A 364 -13.31 -17.41 32.16
C ASP A 364 -11.90 -18.01 32.01
N VAL A 365 -11.06 -17.75 33.01
CA VAL A 365 -9.66 -18.23 33.08
C VAL A 365 -9.52 -19.75 33.12
N ASN A 366 -10.61 -20.46 33.44
CA ASN A 366 -10.69 -21.91 33.53
C ASN A 366 -11.47 -22.54 32.36
N GLN A 367 -11.85 -21.74 31.36
CA GLN A 367 -12.65 -22.24 30.24
C GLN A 367 -11.88 -23.28 29.42
N GLU A 368 -12.35 -24.52 29.45
CA GLU A 368 -11.73 -25.61 28.68
C GLU A 368 -11.89 -25.39 27.17
N SER A 369 -10.77 -25.53 26.45
CA SER A 369 -10.72 -25.59 25.00
C SER A 369 -10.25 -26.96 24.52
N ILE A 370 -10.63 -27.36 23.29
CA ILE A 370 -10.13 -28.58 22.65
C ILE A 370 -8.98 -28.19 21.72
N TRP A 371 -7.78 -28.70 22.03
CA TRP A 371 -6.60 -28.52 21.20
C TRP A 371 -5.86 -29.84 21.04
N CYS A 372 -5.45 -30.17 19.81
CA CYS A 372 -4.86 -31.46 19.46
C CYS A 372 -5.68 -32.67 19.98
N ARG A 373 -7.02 -32.61 19.86
CA ARG A 373 -7.98 -33.64 20.35
C ARG A 373 -7.97 -33.88 21.87
N THR A 374 -7.40 -32.96 22.65
CA THR A 374 -7.40 -33.04 24.12
C THR A 374 -8.01 -31.79 24.71
N LYS A 375 -8.66 -31.92 25.87
CA LYS A 375 -9.10 -30.77 26.67
C LYS A 375 -7.88 -30.10 27.29
N GLN A 376 -7.81 -28.79 27.18
CA GLN A 376 -6.70 -27.97 27.66
C GLN A 376 -7.26 -26.71 28.32
N LEU A 377 -6.76 -26.38 29.52
CA LEU A 377 -6.97 -25.07 30.12
C LEU A 377 -6.01 -24.04 29.49
N PRO A 378 -6.34 -22.74 29.48
CA PRO A 378 -5.43 -21.71 28.99
C PRO A 378 -4.04 -21.79 29.65
N ILE A 379 -3.98 -21.99 30.98
CA ILE A 379 -2.72 -22.10 31.71
C ILE A 379 -1.85 -23.30 31.27
N MET A 380 -2.44 -24.43 30.84
CA MET A 380 -1.68 -25.58 30.34
C MET A 380 -0.85 -25.22 29.09
N ILE A 381 -1.37 -24.33 28.23
CA ILE A 381 -0.62 -23.85 27.06
C ILE A 381 0.46 -22.85 27.46
N ALA A 382 0.17 -21.95 28.41
CA ALA A 382 1.19 -21.04 28.95
C ALA A 382 2.37 -21.84 29.54
N ILE A 383 2.07 -22.93 30.25
CA ILE A 383 3.04 -23.89 30.78
C ILE A 383 3.83 -24.56 29.65
N LYS A 384 3.16 -25.14 28.66
CA LYS A 384 3.83 -25.77 27.50
C LYS A 384 4.75 -24.82 26.74
N LYS A 385 4.40 -23.54 26.67
CA LYS A 385 5.20 -22.48 26.03
C LYS A 385 6.23 -21.82 26.95
N GLN A 386 6.28 -22.22 28.22
CA GLN A 386 7.18 -21.68 29.24
C GLN A 386 7.06 -20.16 29.42
N ASN A 387 5.85 -19.61 29.28
CA ASN A 387 5.61 -18.18 29.41
C ASN A 387 5.23 -17.81 30.86
N PHE A 388 6.24 -17.64 31.71
CA PHE A 388 6.07 -17.33 33.13
C PHE A 388 5.19 -16.10 33.40
N ALA A 389 5.28 -15.07 32.54
CA ALA A 389 4.51 -13.85 32.74
C ALA A 389 3.00 -14.09 32.59
N ILE A 390 2.60 -14.96 31.65
CA ILE A 390 1.20 -15.37 31.48
C ILE A 390 0.78 -16.33 32.59
N ILE A 391 1.65 -17.25 33.00
CA ILE A 391 1.34 -18.22 34.07
C ILE A 391 1.06 -17.50 35.37
N ARG A 392 1.97 -16.62 35.82
CA ARG A 392 1.79 -15.83 37.03
C ARG A 392 0.49 -15.03 36.97
N TYR A 393 0.26 -14.33 35.87
CA TYR A 393 -0.97 -13.57 35.70
C TYR A 393 -2.24 -14.43 35.77
N LEU A 394 -2.26 -15.60 35.13
CA LEU A 394 -3.43 -16.49 35.17
C LEU A 394 -3.65 -17.06 36.59
N LEU A 395 -2.58 -17.39 37.32
CA LEU A 395 -2.67 -17.83 38.72
C LEU A 395 -3.21 -16.73 39.64
N ASP A 396 -2.71 -15.51 39.48
CA ASP A 396 -3.20 -14.33 40.23
C ASP A 396 -4.70 -14.10 39.99
N MET A 397 -5.21 -14.50 38.83
CA MET A 397 -6.63 -14.40 38.44
C MET A 397 -7.45 -15.65 38.79
N GLY A 398 -6.89 -16.61 39.54
CA GLY A 398 -7.60 -17.80 40.02
C GLY A 398 -7.67 -18.96 39.01
N SER A 399 -6.71 -19.06 38.08
CA SER A 399 -6.63 -20.20 37.16
C SER A 399 -6.20 -21.48 37.88
N ASN A 400 -6.87 -22.59 37.54
CA ASN A 400 -6.62 -23.90 38.12
C ASN A 400 -5.30 -24.48 37.60
N LEU A 401 -4.33 -24.66 38.50
CA LEU A 401 -3.07 -25.28 38.15
C LEU A 401 -3.28 -26.76 37.81
N PRO A 402 -2.85 -27.23 36.62
CA PRO A 402 -3.01 -28.61 36.23
C PRO A 402 -1.96 -29.48 36.95
N GLY A 403 -2.30 -30.75 37.19
CA GLY A 403 -1.37 -31.68 37.83
C GLY A 403 -0.02 -31.77 37.10
N ILE A 404 1.07 -31.92 37.88
CA ILE A 404 2.47 -31.91 37.41
C ILE A 404 2.70 -32.92 36.26
N SER A 405 1.93 -34.01 36.21
CA SER A 405 1.97 -35.01 35.13
C SER A 405 1.76 -34.43 33.72
N THR A 406 1.04 -33.31 33.61
CA THR A 406 0.71 -32.63 32.34
C THR A 406 1.76 -31.62 31.88
N TRP A 407 2.75 -31.32 32.72
CA TRP A 407 3.79 -30.32 32.42
C TRP A 407 4.84 -30.91 31.45
N PRO A 408 5.58 -30.08 30.69
CA PRO A 408 6.67 -30.54 29.83
C PRO A 408 7.81 -31.22 30.63
N GLY A 409 8.46 -32.22 30.04
CA GLY A 409 9.39 -33.17 30.71
C GLY A 409 10.34 -32.55 31.75
N GLU A 410 11.32 -31.75 31.33
CA GLU A 410 12.32 -31.14 32.22
C GLU A 410 11.71 -30.16 33.24
N TRP A 411 10.56 -29.57 32.89
CA TRP A 411 9.87 -28.57 33.69
C TRP A 411 9.22 -29.12 34.95
N LYS A 412 8.86 -30.41 34.93
CA LYS A 412 8.35 -31.14 36.10
C LYS A 412 9.33 -31.16 37.28
N TYR A 413 10.62 -30.95 37.03
CA TYR A 413 11.67 -31.12 38.01
C TYR A 413 12.42 -29.84 38.35
N THR A 414 12.43 -28.86 37.45
CA THR A 414 13.30 -27.68 37.56
C THR A 414 12.57 -26.38 37.91
N HIS A 415 11.30 -26.22 37.51
CA HIS A 415 10.59 -24.93 37.59
C HIS A 415 9.28 -25.00 38.40
N VAL A 416 9.06 -26.10 39.13
CA VAL A 416 7.88 -26.28 39.99
C VAL A 416 7.79 -25.17 41.05
N TYR A 417 8.92 -24.75 41.62
CA TYR A 417 9.02 -23.68 42.61
C TYR A 417 8.94 -22.26 42.02
N ASP A 418 9.06 -22.09 40.70
CA ASP A 418 8.91 -20.77 40.07
C ASP A 418 7.43 -20.43 39.77
N VAL A 419 6.57 -21.46 39.82
CA VAL A 419 5.15 -21.45 39.49
C VAL A 419 4.26 -21.60 40.74
N LEU A 420 4.65 -22.46 41.68
CA LEU A 420 4.04 -22.58 43.02
C LEU A 420 4.60 -21.51 43.96
#